data_AF-A0A8J9RYW0-F1
#
_entry.id   AF-A0A8J9RYW0-F1
#
_cell.length_a   1.000
_cell.length_b   1.000
_cell.length_c   1.000
_cell.angle_alpha   90.00
_cell.angle_beta   90.00
_cell.angle_gamma   90.00
#
_symmetry.space_group_name_H-M   'P 1'
#
loop_
_entity.id
_entity.type
_entity.pdbx_description
1 polymer ?
#
loop_
_entity_poly.entity_id
_entity_poly.type
_entity_poly.pdbx_seq_one_letter_code
_entity_poly.pdbx_strand_id
1 'polypeptide(L)'
;MRRKAVSHASEGPTPNLYWGSVTIEELRAHNLFTGLPEAPPSLEPAMYRYLRQDTSLWSTLHQGLLSGSSINAVLGFYEPLAAKRLGIPNGYVGHGKLLSACKNLQLPQYVPSHADLASLGCASPPPASQTEQPSSAALPAEDSGAIKASAATEAKAATEEAGGEKCRAGKGSNRKKRGKRKAVPVQPTGRALLGTESVIARSVRPRDFERELQLHRMSVCMRKAAEGIGAVRCKWGNTQEATALFELMHALPEGSLEEVGLCMADPAALESRYGFGIGRLPPIGASPDGLMRQRHASPAASALSALRGAFEGLSIRDCSRSAQELEVVEVKNACPYRQVTTVTRKGRAKISYVLADGGPHNRIARNWVAQLQLEMLATPANSALLVSRSATKGLTIYRMWRDEDYVQTMLHFVSRLYTEHVLPGRTPPANIFWGLPEYASFLERTVALADGAAVVAHITTAEVERAACADFRPFL
;
A
#
# COMPACT_ATOMS: atom_id res chain seq x y z
N MET A 1 -39.10 -26.33 3.80
CA MET A 1 -38.97 -25.31 4.87
C MET A 1 -38.57 -23.97 4.25
N ARG A 2 -39.31 -22.87 4.46
CA ARG A 2 -38.85 -21.53 4.06
C ARG A 2 -37.74 -21.09 5.04
N ARG A 3 -36.54 -20.80 4.54
CA ARG A 3 -35.48 -20.17 5.36
C ARG A 3 -36.04 -18.84 5.90
N LYS A 4 -36.11 -18.67 7.23
CA LYS A 4 -36.39 -17.34 7.82
C LYS A 4 -35.30 -16.40 7.34
N ALA A 5 -35.67 -15.31 6.66
CA ALA A 5 -34.73 -14.25 6.34
C ALA A 5 -34.18 -13.72 7.67
N VAL A 6 -32.86 -13.83 7.86
CA VAL A 6 -32.20 -13.28 9.04
C VAL A 6 -32.27 -11.76 8.90
N SER A 7 -33.08 -11.13 9.75
CA SER A 7 -33.11 -9.68 9.86
C SER A 7 -31.78 -9.21 10.43
N HIS A 8 -30.85 -8.83 9.54
CA HIS A 8 -29.60 -8.22 9.94
C HIS A 8 -29.88 -6.82 10.48
N ALA A 9 -29.27 -6.47 11.61
CA ALA A 9 -29.32 -5.11 12.14
C ALA A 9 -28.75 -4.13 11.08
N SER A 10 -29.44 -3.02 10.85
CA SER A 10 -29.02 -1.96 9.91
C SER A 10 -28.18 -0.86 10.57
N GLU A 11 -28.15 -0.82 11.91
CA GLU A 11 -27.34 0.05 12.76
C GLU A 11 -26.69 -0.75 13.88
N GLY A 12 -25.45 -0.41 14.24
CA GLY A 12 -24.76 -0.94 15.42
C GLY A 12 -23.65 -0.02 15.94
N PRO A 13 -23.17 -0.21 17.19
CA PRO A 13 -22.03 0.54 17.71
C PRO A 13 -20.68 0.09 17.12
N THR A 14 -20.59 -1.19 16.70
CA THR A 14 -19.36 -1.82 16.21
C THR A 14 -19.59 -2.40 14.81
N PRO A 15 -19.05 -1.80 13.74
CA PRO A 15 -19.00 -2.39 12.40
C PRO A 15 -18.26 -3.73 12.42
N ASN A 16 -18.78 -4.76 11.75
CA ASN A 16 -18.02 -5.99 11.55
C ASN A 16 -17.08 -5.84 10.34
N LEU A 17 -15.81 -5.57 10.59
CA LEU A 17 -14.82 -5.36 9.52
C LEU A 17 -14.50 -6.64 8.73
N TYR A 18 -14.84 -7.81 9.30
CA TYR A 18 -14.68 -9.14 8.72
C TYR A 18 -16.00 -9.67 8.11
N TRP A 19 -16.98 -8.79 7.88
CA TRP A 19 -18.24 -9.16 7.24
C TRP A 19 -17.99 -9.73 5.84
N GLY A 20 -18.31 -11.00 5.63
CA GLY A 20 -18.10 -11.68 4.35
C GLY A 20 -16.64 -11.83 3.93
N SER A 21 -15.66 -11.66 4.83
CA SER A 21 -14.24 -11.66 4.45
C SER A 21 -13.67 -13.08 4.26
N VAL A 22 -12.97 -13.29 3.14
CA VAL A 22 -12.01 -14.38 2.92
C VAL A 22 -10.67 -13.99 3.55
N THR A 23 -9.97 -14.89 4.21
CA THR A 23 -8.60 -14.62 4.72
C THR A 23 -7.54 -14.83 3.64
N ILE A 24 -6.35 -14.27 3.83
CA ILE A 24 -5.25 -14.47 2.88
C ILE A 24 -4.78 -15.94 2.85
N GLU A 25 -4.92 -16.68 3.96
CA GLU A 25 -4.64 -18.12 4.02
C GLU A 25 -5.68 -18.94 3.25
N GLU A 26 -6.97 -18.60 3.37
CA GLU A 26 -8.04 -19.21 2.57
C GLU A 26 -7.83 -18.94 1.07
N LEU A 27 -7.39 -17.72 0.71
CA LEU A 27 -7.04 -17.36 -0.66
C LEU A 27 -5.80 -18.11 -1.16
N ARG A 28 -4.73 -18.21 -0.34
CA ARG A 28 -3.50 -18.98 -0.65
C ARG A 28 -3.75 -20.48 -0.80
N ALA A 29 -4.84 -21.02 -0.26
CA ALA A 29 -5.27 -22.40 -0.45
C ALA A 29 -6.13 -22.62 -1.72
N HIS A 30 -6.48 -21.55 -2.45
CA HIS A 30 -7.34 -21.63 -3.63
C HIS A 30 -6.57 -22.10 -4.88
N ASN A 31 -7.13 -23.00 -5.67
CA ASN A 31 -6.46 -23.62 -6.82
C ASN A 31 -6.13 -22.65 -7.97
N LEU A 32 -6.87 -21.55 -8.12
CA LEU A 32 -6.59 -20.49 -9.11
C LEU A 32 -5.61 -19.42 -8.61
N PHE A 33 -5.17 -19.50 -7.35
CA PHE A 33 -4.30 -18.52 -6.70
C PHE A 33 -2.91 -19.10 -6.41
N THR A 34 -1.87 -18.42 -6.89
CA THR A 34 -0.48 -18.76 -6.56
C THR A 34 0.01 -17.83 -5.46
N GLY A 35 -0.04 -18.31 -4.21
CA GLY A 35 0.48 -17.58 -3.05
C GLY A 35 2.01 -17.42 -3.07
N LEU A 36 2.50 -16.38 -2.42
CA LEU A 36 3.94 -16.18 -2.23
C LEU A 36 4.53 -17.24 -1.30
N PRO A 37 5.82 -17.61 -1.48
CA PRO A 37 6.53 -18.45 -0.53
C PRO A 37 6.58 -17.78 0.87
N GLU A 38 6.87 -18.57 1.91
CA GLU A 38 6.98 -18.03 3.27
C GLU A 38 8.14 -17.03 3.42
N ALA A 39 9.20 -17.21 2.63
CA ALA A 39 10.33 -16.29 2.52
C ALA A 39 10.82 -16.20 1.05
N PRO A 40 11.38 -15.05 0.64
CA PRO A 40 11.86 -14.86 -0.73
C PRO A 40 13.15 -15.68 -0.99
N PRO A 41 13.43 -16.05 -2.26
CA PRO A 41 14.61 -16.85 -2.62
C PRO A 41 15.94 -16.12 -2.42
N SER A 42 15.96 -14.78 -2.40
CA SER A 42 17.10 -13.96 -1.99
C SER A 42 16.64 -12.55 -1.61
N LEU A 43 17.57 -11.70 -1.15
CA LEU A 43 17.34 -10.27 -0.87
C LEU A 43 17.76 -9.34 -2.02
N GLU A 44 17.98 -9.85 -3.23
CA GLU A 44 18.22 -8.96 -4.37
C GLU A 44 16.97 -8.13 -4.67
N PRO A 45 17.08 -6.87 -5.13
CA PRO A 45 15.92 -6.01 -5.39
C PRO A 45 14.88 -6.59 -6.35
N ALA A 46 15.31 -7.42 -7.31
CA ALA A 46 14.43 -8.14 -8.22
C ALA A 46 13.59 -9.23 -7.54
N MET A 47 13.97 -9.68 -6.33
CA MET A 47 13.30 -10.72 -5.55
C MET A 47 12.38 -10.17 -4.46
N TYR A 48 12.36 -8.85 -4.21
CA TYR A 48 11.41 -8.22 -3.27
C TYR A 48 9.94 -8.50 -3.65
N ARG A 49 9.66 -8.80 -4.92
CA ARG A 49 8.36 -9.24 -5.43
C ARG A 49 7.88 -10.58 -4.87
N TYR A 50 8.75 -11.33 -4.18
CA TYR A 50 8.41 -12.60 -3.52
C TYR A 50 8.30 -12.48 -1.99
N LEU A 51 8.46 -11.27 -1.45
CA LEU A 51 8.30 -11.01 -0.02
C LEU A 51 6.83 -10.65 0.28
N ARG A 52 6.19 -11.39 1.20
CA ARG A 52 4.80 -11.15 1.61
C ARG A 52 4.61 -9.76 2.23
N GLN A 53 3.51 -9.10 1.85
CA GLN A 53 3.23 -7.71 2.24
C GLN A 53 2.87 -7.54 3.73
N ASP A 54 2.53 -8.64 4.42
CA ASP A 54 2.27 -8.68 5.85
C ASP A 54 3.54 -8.64 6.73
N THR A 55 4.73 -8.74 6.12
CA THR A 55 6.02 -8.72 6.83
C THR A 55 6.47 -7.32 7.23
N SER A 56 7.18 -7.22 8.35
CA SER A 56 7.86 -5.99 8.76
C SER A 56 8.92 -5.55 7.74
N LEU A 57 9.63 -6.51 7.13
CA LEU A 57 10.66 -6.21 6.12
C LEU A 57 10.06 -5.52 4.89
N TRP A 58 8.90 -5.97 4.39
CA TRP A 58 8.21 -5.33 3.28
C TRP A 58 7.84 -3.86 3.61
N SER A 59 7.42 -3.61 4.85
CA SER A 59 7.14 -2.25 5.31
C SER A 59 8.40 -1.37 5.30
N THR A 60 9.55 -1.91 5.74
CA THR A 60 10.84 -1.19 5.80
C THR A 60 11.41 -0.89 4.41
N LEU A 61 11.22 -1.78 3.42
CA LEU A 61 11.66 -1.59 2.03
C LEU A 61 11.12 -0.32 1.37
N HIS A 62 10.03 0.26 1.90
CA HIS A 62 9.45 1.51 1.38
C HIS A 62 10.21 2.78 1.83
N GLN A 63 11.21 2.67 2.72
CA GLN A 63 12.07 3.79 3.11
C GLN A 63 12.93 4.25 1.93
N GLY A 64 12.93 5.56 1.63
CA GLY A 64 13.68 6.13 0.49
C GLY A 64 13.07 5.83 -0.89
N LEU A 65 11.94 5.11 -0.93
CA LEU A 65 11.31 4.60 -2.14
C LEU A 65 10.12 5.47 -2.59
N LEU A 66 10.01 5.71 -3.90
CA LEU A 66 8.78 6.19 -4.53
C LEU A 66 7.85 5.01 -4.80
N SER A 67 6.64 5.04 -4.23
CA SER A 67 5.66 3.96 -4.33
C SER A 67 4.26 4.46 -4.70
N GLY A 68 3.34 3.54 -5.04
CA GLY A 68 1.94 3.86 -5.35
C GLY A 68 1.23 4.65 -4.24
N SER A 69 1.65 4.47 -2.99
CA SER A 69 1.15 5.24 -1.83
C SER A 69 1.54 6.73 -1.86
N SER A 70 2.65 7.08 -2.53
CA SER A 70 3.27 8.41 -2.52
C SER A 70 3.30 9.11 -3.87
N ILE A 71 3.14 8.40 -4.99
CA ILE A 71 3.21 8.96 -6.36
C ILE A 71 2.25 10.14 -6.56
N ASN A 72 0.98 10.01 -6.15
CA ASN A 72 -0.01 11.09 -6.23
C ASN A 72 0.40 12.35 -5.43
N ALA A 73 1.12 12.18 -4.33
CA ALA A 73 1.61 13.29 -3.53
C ALA A 73 2.80 13.98 -4.21
N VAL A 74 3.75 13.19 -4.73
CA VAL A 74 4.91 13.67 -5.52
C VAL A 74 4.50 14.42 -6.77
N LEU A 75 3.48 13.93 -7.49
CA LEU A 75 2.89 14.60 -8.65
C LEU A 75 2.06 15.84 -8.29
N GLY A 76 1.90 16.18 -7.01
CA GLY A 76 1.13 17.34 -6.57
C GLY A 76 -0.39 17.20 -6.74
N PHE A 77 -0.93 16.00 -6.97
CA PHE A 77 -2.38 15.80 -7.20
C PHE A 77 -3.23 16.21 -6.00
N TYR A 78 -2.69 16.09 -4.78
CA TYR A 78 -3.37 16.51 -3.55
C TYR A 78 -3.25 18.01 -3.23
N GLU A 79 -2.53 18.80 -4.04
CA GLU A 79 -2.49 20.26 -3.93
C GLU A 79 -3.85 20.88 -4.31
N PRO A 80 -4.32 21.96 -3.65
CA PRO A 80 -5.69 22.46 -3.82
C PRO A 80 -6.16 22.70 -5.26
N LEU A 81 -5.28 23.22 -6.12
CA LEU A 81 -5.66 23.56 -7.51
C LEU A 81 -5.72 22.31 -8.40
N ALA A 82 -4.71 21.43 -8.30
CA ALA A 82 -4.69 20.15 -9.01
C ALA A 82 -5.83 19.22 -8.54
N ALA A 83 -6.05 19.13 -7.23
CA ALA A 83 -7.12 18.33 -6.65
C ALA A 83 -8.51 18.77 -7.13
N LYS A 84 -8.75 20.08 -7.22
CA LYS A 84 -9.99 20.64 -7.79
C LYS A 84 -10.17 20.22 -9.25
N ARG A 85 -9.11 20.28 -10.07
CA ARG A 85 -9.14 19.88 -11.49
C ARG A 85 -9.38 18.36 -11.66
N LEU A 86 -8.76 17.55 -10.81
CA LEU A 86 -8.93 16.09 -10.79
C LEU A 86 -10.20 15.62 -10.07
N GLY A 87 -11.00 16.51 -9.45
CA GLY A 87 -12.22 16.14 -8.72
C GLY A 87 -11.95 15.32 -7.46
N ILE A 88 -10.78 15.48 -6.83
CA ILE A 88 -10.38 14.74 -5.63
C ILE A 88 -11.15 15.26 -4.41
N PRO A 89 -11.73 14.40 -3.55
CA PRO A 89 -12.51 14.86 -2.39
C PRO A 89 -11.68 15.65 -1.38
N ASN A 90 -12.27 16.72 -0.82
CA ASN A 90 -11.62 17.67 0.10
C ASN A 90 -10.83 17.02 1.26
N GLY A 91 -11.26 15.86 1.78
CA GLY A 91 -10.53 15.14 2.84
C GLY A 91 -9.16 14.61 2.44
N TYR A 92 -8.87 14.51 1.13
CA TYR A 92 -7.54 14.14 0.61
C TYR A 92 -6.68 15.37 0.28
N VAL A 93 -7.27 16.57 0.18
CA VAL A 93 -6.56 17.79 -0.24
C VAL A 93 -5.65 18.29 0.89
N GLY A 94 -4.41 18.63 0.55
CA GLY A 94 -3.48 19.27 1.47
C GLY A 94 -2.01 18.99 1.17
N HIS A 95 -1.21 20.05 1.27
CA HIS A 95 0.23 20.07 1.00
C HIS A 95 1.06 19.11 1.89
N GLY A 96 0.56 18.76 3.07
CA GLY A 96 1.25 17.86 4.00
C GLY A 96 1.58 16.48 3.43
N LYS A 97 0.84 15.99 2.42
CA LYS A 97 1.16 14.72 1.74
C LYS A 97 2.44 14.83 0.89
N LEU A 98 2.58 15.89 0.10
CA LEU A 98 3.79 16.15 -0.68
C LEU A 98 5.01 16.28 0.25
N LEU A 99 4.86 17.06 1.34
CA LEU A 99 5.93 17.18 2.35
C LEU A 99 6.31 15.85 3.01
N SER A 100 5.34 14.98 3.29
CA SER A 100 5.62 13.64 3.84
C SER A 100 6.32 12.73 2.83
N ALA A 101 5.94 12.81 1.55
CA ALA A 101 6.59 12.04 0.49
C ALA A 101 8.03 12.50 0.26
N CYS A 102 8.29 13.82 0.16
CA CYS A 102 9.65 14.35 0.05
C CYS A 102 10.53 13.94 1.23
N LYS A 103 10.00 13.94 2.46
CA LYS A 103 10.74 13.46 3.65
C LYS A 103 11.10 11.98 3.56
N ASN A 104 10.22 11.13 3.02
CA ASN A 104 10.56 9.72 2.79
C ASN A 104 11.68 9.57 1.76
N LEU A 105 11.59 10.31 0.64
CA LEU A 105 12.58 10.28 -0.44
C LEU A 105 13.94 10.93 -0.09
N GLN A 106 14.01 11.66 1.04
CA GLN A 106 15.25 12.17 1.64
C GLN A 106 15.94 11.14 2.56
N LEU A 107 15.26 10.06 2.94
CA LEU A 107 15.88 8.95 3.66
C LEU A 107 16.69 8.11 2.67
N PRO A 108 17.84 7.53 3.09
CA PRO A 108 18.54 6.56 2.27
C PRO A 108 17.62 5.36 1.99
N GLN A 109 17.70 4.81 0.78
CA GLN A 109 17.02 3.57 0.44
C GLN A 109 17.45 2.49 1.43
N TYR A 110 16.48 1.80 2.02
CA TYR A 110 16.79 0.68 2.90
C TYR A 110 17.23 -0.55 2.08
N VAL A 111 18.37 -1.13 2.48
CA VAL A 111 18.94 -2.35 1.90
C VAL A 111 18.86 -3.45 2.97
N PRO A 112 18.11 -4.54 2.74
CA PRO A 112 18.02 -5.65 3.67
C PRO A 112 19.37 -6.32 3.94
N SER A 113 19.56 -6.77 5.18
CA SER A 113 20.76 -7.48 5.63
C SER A 113 20.50 -8.99 5.80
N HIS A 114 21.55 -9.79 5.96
CA HIS A 114 21.40 -11.21 6.32
C HIS A 114 20.65 -11.44 7.64
N ALA A 115 20.67 -10.48 8.58
CA ALA A 115 19.88 -10.58 9.81
C ALA A 115 18.37 -10.46 9.53
N ASP A 116 17.99 -9.72 8.50
CA ASP A 116 16.59 -9.58 8.09
C ASP A 116 16.06 -10.88 7.47
N LEU A 117 16.87 -11.62 6.70
CA LEU A 117 16.53 -13.00 6.26
C LEU A 117 16.33 -13.95 7.43
N ALA A 118 17.22 -13.92 8.43
CA ALA A 118 17.09 -14.76 9.61
C ALA A 118 15.79 -14.46 10.39
N SER A 119 15.34 -13.20 10.39
CA SER A 119 14.06 -12.79 10.99
C SER A 119 12.82 -13.34 10.28
N LEU A 120 12.94 -13.74 9.01
CA LEU A 120 11.88 -14.40 8.23
C LEU A 120 11.86 -15.93 8.38
N GLY A 121 12.75 -16.51 9.19
CA GLY A 121 12.83 -17.95 9.39
C GLY A 121 13.61 -18.72 8.31
N CYS A 122 14.30 -18.03 7.40
CA CYS A 122 15.26 -18.68 6.50
C CYS A 122 16.39 -19.34 7.28
N ALA A 123 16.74 -20.58 6.89
CA ALA A 123 17.79 -21.36 7.53
C ALA A 123 19.19 -20.70 7.44
N SER A 124 20.08 -21.15 8.32
CA SER A 124 21.40 -20.59 8.62
C SER A 124 22.29 -20.29 7.39
N PRO A 125 23.23 -19.32 7.51
CA PRO A 125 24.15 -18.98 6.43
C PRO A 125 24.99 -20.18 5.97
N PRO A 126 25.47 -20.17 4.70
CA PRO A 126 26.43 -21.17 4.24
C PRO A 126 27.69 -21.13 5.13
N PRO A 127 28.38 -22.28 5.31
CA PRO A 127 29.61 -22.30 6.08
C PRO A 127 30.63 -21.34 5.46
N ALA A 128 31.18 -20.46 6.29
CA ALA A 128 32.17 -19.48 5.84
C ALA A 128 33.34 -20.20 5.15
N SER A 129 33.61 -19.82 3.90
CA SER A 129 34.80 -20.26 3.18
C SER A 129 36.04 -19.89 4.00
N GLN A 130 36.93 -20.87 4.19
CA GLN A 130 38.12 -20.73 5.03
C GLN A 130 38.98 -19.56 4.53
N THR A 131 39.09 -18.51 5.33
CA THR A 131 40.04 -17.43 5.07
C THR A 131 41.44 -17.96 5.34
N GLU A 132 42.26 -18.11 4.30
CA GLU A 132 43.68 -18.41 4.47
C GLU A 132 44.34 -17.30 5.29
N GLN A 133 44.99 -17.66 6.40
CA GLN A 133 45.76 -16.72 7.20
C GLN A 133 47.12 -16.47 6.54
N PRO A 134 47.53 -15.22 6.30
CA PRO A 134 48.93 -14.91 6.08
C PRO A 134 49.70 -15.02 7.41
N SER A 135 50.75 -15.82 7.43
CA SER A 135 51.63 -16.01 8.60
C SER A 135 52.40 -14.75 8.96
N SER A 136 52.59 -14.51 10.25
CA SER A 136 53.36 -13.38 10.77
C SER A 136 54.88 -13.55 10.60
N ALA A 137 55.55 -12.43 10.30
CA ALA A 137 56.99 -12.22 10.52
C ALA A 137 57.18 -10.81 11.10
N ALA A 138 58.13 -10.65 12.03
CA ALA A 138 58.18 -9.48 12.92
C ALA A 138 59.21 -8.40 12.49
N LEU A 139 58.85 -7.13 12.74
CA LEU A 139 59.60 -6.00 13.36
C LEU A 139 61.14 -5.89 13.19
N PRO A 140 61.73 -4.68 13.06
CA PRO A 140 61.59 -3.54 14.02
C PRO A 140 61.45 -2.12 13.37
N ALA A 141 60.71 -1.15 13.94
CA ALA A 141 60.98 -0.19 15.04
C ALA A 141 61.50 1.19 14.56
N GLU A 142 61.57 2.19 15.47
CA GLU A 142 61.89 3.64 15.26
C GLU A 142 60.75 4.45 14.55
N ASP A 143 60.41 5.71 14.91
CA ASP A 143 60.70 6.54 16.10
C ASP A 143 59.57 7.61 16.31
N SER A 144 59.63 8.30 17.45
CA SER A 144 58.79 9.29 18.11
C SER A 144 58.26 10.52 17.32
N GLY A 145 57.23 11.18 17.90
CA GLY A 145 56.71 12.46 17.40
C GLY A 145 55.42 12.96 18.07
N ALA A 146 55.48 13.39 19.34
CA ALA A 146 54.31 13.89 20.08
C ALA A 146 54.27 15.43 20.18
N ILE A 147 53.11 16.05 19.92
CA ILE A 147 52.78 17.43 20.36
C ILE A 147 51.35 17.47 20.93
N LYS A 148 51.15 18.28 21.98
CA LYS A 148 49.92 18.41 22.80
C LYS A 148 49.24 19.78 22.65
N ALA A 149 47.93 19.82 22.95
CA ALA A 149 47.16 20.98 23.48
C ALA A 149 47.02 22.22 22.56
N SER A 150 46.12 23.19 22.76
CA SER A 150 45.08 23.50 23.78
C SER A 150 43.79 24.02 23.07
N ALA A 151 42.56 24.00 23.60
CA ALA A 151 41.98 24.87 24.66
C ALA A 151 42.26 26.39 24.48
N ALA A 152 41.33 27.35 24.66
CA ALA A 152 39.87 27.33 24.93
C ALA A 152 39.25 28.76 24.79
N THR A 153 37.90 28.90 24.87
CA THR A 153 37.13 30.14 25.28
C THR A 153 37.26 31.41 24.39
N GLU A 154 36.41 32.47 24.40
CA GLU A 154 35.17 32.92 25.09
C GLU A 154 34.47 33.96 24.17
N ALA A 155 33.17 33.89 23.82
CA ALA A 155 31.96 34.47 24.45
C ALA A 155 31.74 36.02 24.44
N LYS A 156 30.45 36.42 24.36
CA LYS A 156 29.79 37.77 24.45
C LYS A 156 29.82 38.64 23.17
N ALA A 157 28.76 39.29 22.66
CA ALA A 157 27.39 39.68 23.07
C ALA A 157 27.17 41.16 23.51
N ALA A 158 26.40 41.91 22.71
CA ALA A 158 25.65 43.16 22.96
C ALA A 158 24.83 43.47 21.67
N THR A 159 23.49 43.56 21.64
CA THR A 159 22.58 44.74 21.91
C THR A 159 22.83 45.95 20.97
N GLU A 160 21.83 46.68 20.43
CA GLU A 160 20.40 46.86 20.81
C GLU A 160 19.55 47.53 19.67
N GLU A 161 18.20 47.47 19.79
CA GLU A 161 17.15 48.42 19.30
C GLU A 161 16.97 48.79 17.79
N ALA A 162 15.80 49.23 17.26
CA ALA A 162 14.39 49.22 17.72
C ALA A 162 13.38 49.55 16.56
N GLY A 163 12.06 49.36 16.81
CA GLY A 163 10.91 49.72 15.95
C GLY A 163 10.26 48.51 15.26
N GLY A 164 8.96 48.19 15.34
CA GLY A 164 7.72 48.99 15.50
C GLY A 164 6.91 48.85 14.18
N GLU A 165 5.65 48.40 14.09
CA GLU A 165 4.52 48.33 15.03
C GLU A 165 3.54 47.15 14.76
N LYS A 166 2.75 46.79 15.81
CA LYS A 166 1.28 46.52 15.88
C LYS A 166 0.53 46.15 14.56
N CYS A 167 -0.47 45.27 14.50
CA CYS A 167 -1.32 44.55 15.47
C CYS A 167 -2.17 43.51 14.65
N ARG A 168 -3.12 42.69 15.15
CA ARG A 168 -3.78 42.47 16.46
C ARG A 168 -4.28 41.00 16.46
N ALA A 169 -4.29 40.29 17.60
CA ALA A 169 -4.97 38.99 17.74
C ALA A 169 -5.78 38.92 19.04
N GLY A 170 -6.94 38.27 19.03
CA GLY A 170 -7.86 38.22 20.16
C GLY A 170 -8.22 36.80 20.61
N LYS A 171 -7.90 36.48 21.88
CA LYS A 171 -8.60 35.59 22.83
C LYS A 171 -9.12 34.23 22.30
N GLY A 172 -8.72 33.05 22.79
CA GLY A 172 -8.04 32.68 24.04
C GLY A 172 -9.02 32.11 25.09
N SER A 173 -8.76 30.89 25.57
CA SER A 173 -9.36 30.38 26.82
C SER A 173 -8.41 29.42 27.56
N ASN A 174 -8.44 29.50 28.89
CA ASN A 174 -7.51 28.82 29.79
C ASN A 174 -7.98 27.40 30.19
N ARG A 175 -7.04 26.49 30.47
CA ARG A 175 -7.23 25.53 31.58
C ARG A 175 -5.93 25.21 32.32
N LYS A 176 -5.98 25.35 33.65
CA LYS A 176 -4.80 25.33 34.56
C LYS A 176 -4.30 23.91 34.87
N LYS A 177 -2.98 23.78 35.07
CA LYS A 177 -2.30 22.65 35.74
C LYS A 177 -2.50 22.68 37.26
N ARG A 178 -2.57 21.49 37.90
CA ARG A 178 -2.06 21.06 39.23
C ARG A 178 -2.66 19.67 39.54
N GLY A 179 -1.97 18.66 40.08
CA GLY A 179 -0.53 18.49 40.34
C GLY A 179 -0.22 17.22 41.18
N LYS A 180 1.08 16.88 41.32
CA LYS A 180 1.73 15.97 42.30
C LYS A 180 1.42 14.45 42.32
N ARG A 181 2.40 13.71 41.77
CA ARG A 181 3.09 12.48 42.28
C ARG A 181 2.56 11.79 43.56
N LYS A 182 2.49 10.45 43.49
CA LYS A 182 3.16 9.54 44.44
C LYS A 182 3.79 8.36 43.67
N ALA A 183 4.96 7.92 44.11
CA ALA A 183 5.61 6.69 43.66
C ALA A 183 5.82 5.79 44.89
N VAL A 184 5.87 4.47 44.69
CA VAL A 184 6.25 3.49 45.71
C VAL A 184 7.26 2.52 45.08
N PRO A 185 8.45 2.31 45.68
CA PRO A 185 9.42 1.35 45.19
C PRO A 185 9.24 -0.02 45.86
N VAL A 186 9.54 -1.10 45.14
CA VAL A 186 9.90 -2.40 45.73
C VAL A 186 11.07 -2.96 44.92
N GLN A 187 12.17 -3.27 45.60
CA GLN A 187 13.38 -3.89 45.03
C GLN A 187 13.30 -5.43 45.10
N PRO A 188 14.14 -6.16 44.34
CA PRO A 188 13.98 -7.60 44.17
C PRO A 188 14.54 -8.39 45.36
N THR A 189 13.91 -9.53 45.65
CA THR A 189 14.55 -10.64 46.37
C THR A 189 14.58 -11.84 45.45
N GLY A 190 15.78 -12.30 45.12
CA GLY A 190 15.95 -13.47 44.26
C GLY A 190 15.82 -14.76 45.06
N ARG A 191 15.22 -15.78 44.46
CA ARG A 191 15.58 -17.17 44.76
C ARG A 191 15.42 -18.01 43.50
N ALA A 192 16.55 -18.51 43.00
CA ALA A 192 16.55 -19.43 41.87
C ALA A 192 15.88 -20.75 42.29
N LEU A 193 14.98 -21.24 41.45
CA LEU A 193 14.54 -22.63 41.45
C LEU A 193 14.57 -23.11 40.00
N LEU A 194 15.52 -24.00 39.73
CA LEU A 194 15.62 -24.75 38.48
C LEU A 194 14.37 -25.63 38.34
N GLY A 195 13.39 -25.16 37.58
CA GLY A 195 12.23 -25.92 37.15
C GLY A 195 12.35 -26.21 35.66
N THR A 196 12.49 -27.47 35.29
CA THR A 196 12.49 -27.91 33.89
C THR A 196 11.11 -27.66 33.28
N GLU A 197 10.96 -26.58 32.50
CA GLU A 197 9.78 -26.37 31.69
C GLU A 197 9.74 -27.39 30.55
N SER A 198 9.11 -28.54 30.82
CA SER A 198 8.63 -29.41 29.75
C SER A 198 7.61 -28.60 28.94
N VAL A 199 7.95 -28.26 27.70
CA VAL A 199 7.04 -27.61 26.76
C VAL A 199 5.96 -28.62 26.38
N ILE A 200 4.93 -28.73 27.22
CA ILE A 200 3.70 -29.42 26.89
C ILE A 200 3.01 -28.54 25.85
N ALA A 201 3.18 -28.91 24.58
CA ALA A 201 2.42 -28.34 23.47
C ALA A 201 0.93 -28.52 23.78
N ARG A 202 0.28 -27.43 24.25
CA ARG A 202 -1.15 -27.43 24.51
C ARG A 202 -1.85 -27.64 23.18
N SER A 203 -2.40 -28.84 22.99
CA SER A 203 -3.33 -29.15 21.91
C SER A 203 -4.58 -28.29 22.06
N VAL A 204 -4.55 -27.09 21.47
CA VAL A 204 -5.73 -26.21 21.37
C VAL A 204 -6.77 -26.96 20.54
N ARG A 205 -7.94 -27.21 21.10
CA ARG A 205 -9.02 -27.86 20.35
C ARG A 205 -9.53 -26.87 19.30
N PRO A 206 -9.94 -27.30 18.09
CA PRO A 206 -10.36 -26.39 17.03
C PRO A 206 -11.41 -25.34 17.45
N ARG A 207 -12.38 -25.74 18.28
CA ARG A 207 -13.41 -24.84 18.85
C ARG A 207 -12.88 -23.76 19.81
N ASP A 208 -11.74 -24.02 20.46
CA ASP A 208 -11.10 -23.03 21.33
C ASP A 208 -10.36 -21.97 20.47
N PHE A 209 -9.72 -22.39 19.37
CA PHE A 209 -9.07 -21.48 18.39
C PHE A 209 -10.08 -20.56 17.65
N GLU A 210 -11.19 -21.11 17.14
CA GLU A 210 -12.25 -20.31 16.49
C GLU A 210 -12.78 -19.19 17.40
N ARG A 211 -12.94 -19.51 18.70
CA ARG A 211 -13.40 -18.56 19.71
C ARG A 211 -12.37 -17.47 20.00
N GLU A 212 -11.09 -17.82 20.11
CA GLU A 212 -10.00 -16.85 20.27
C GLU A 212 -9.90 -15.91 19.07
N LEU A 213 -9.99 -16.44 17.85
CA LEU A 213 -10.03 -15.65 16.61
C LEU A 213 -11.24 -14.70 16.58
N GLN A 214 -12.43 -15.16 16.98
CA GLN A 214 -13.62 -14.31 17.04
C GLN A 214 -13.46 -13.17 18.06
N LEU A 215 -12.91 -13.46 19.25
CA LEU A 215 -12.62 -12.45 20.28
C LEU A 215 -11.58 -11.44 19.79
N HIS A 216 -10.53 -11.89 19.12
CA HIS A 216 -9.53 -11.03 18.49
C HIS A 216 -10.18 -10.10 17.44
N ARG A 217 -10.90 -10.67 16.47
CA ARG A 217 -11.61 -9.91 15.42
C ARG A 217 -12.55 -8.86 16.02
N MET A 218 -13.32 -9.22 17.05
CA MET A 218 -14.20 -8.30 17.76
C MET A 218 -13.44 -7.15 18.42
N SER A 219 -12.31 -7.43 19.10
CA SER A 219 -11.45 -6.40 19.71
C SER A 219 -10.87 -5.42 18.69
N VAL A 220 -10.53 -5.89 17.47
CA VAL A 220 -10.05 -5.04 16.38
C VAL A 220 -11.17 -4.13 15.88
N CYS A 221 -12.37 -4.69 15.66
CA CYS A 221 -13.54 -3.92 15.24
C CYS A 221 -13.90 -2.82 16.25
N MET A 222 -13.93 -3.14 17.55
CA MET A 222 -14.22 -2.18 18.62
C MET A 222 -13.18 -1.05 18.68
N ARG A 223 -11.87 -1.37 18.59
CA ARG A 223 -10.80 -0.35 18.56
C ARG A 223 -10.95 0.59 17.36
N LYS A 224 -11.15 0.04 16.16
CA LYS A 224 -11.30 0.85 14.93
C LYS A 224 -12.59 1.66 14.92
N ALA A 225 -13.68 1.15 15.49
CA ALA A 225 -14.91 1.91 15.71
C ALA A 225 -14.71 3.12 16.63
N ALA A 226 -13.84 3.01 17.66
CA ALA A 226 -13.50 4.09 18.57
C ALA A 226 -12.53 5.13 17.96
N GLU A 227 -11.63 4.71 17.05
CA GLU A 227 -10.79 5.60 16.24
C GLU A 227 -11.59 6.40 15.19
N GLY A 228 -12.80 5.96 14.86
CA GLY A 228 -13.75 6.68 13.99
C GLY A 228 -13.76 6.22 12.52
N ILE A 229 -14.64 6.83 11.72
CA ILE A 229 -14.93 6.39 10.35
C ILE A 229 -13.72 6.27 9.41
N GLY A 230 -12.68 7.09 9.60
CA GLY A 230 -11.45 6.98 8.81
C GLY A 230 -10.74 5.64 9.04
N ALA A 231 -10.55 5.27 10.30
CA ALA A 231 -9.92 4.01 10.69
C ALA A 231 -10.77 2.78 10.32
N VAL A 232 -12.10 2.89 10.44
CA VAL A 232 -13.05 1.87 9.94
C VAL A 232 -12.88 1.65 8.43
N ARG A 233 -12.80 2.73 7.64
CA ARG A 233 -12.63 2.65 6.18
C ARG A 233 -11.29 2.04 5.77
N CYS A 234 -10.19 2.48 6.37
CA CYS A 234 -8.88 1.91 6.08
C CYS A 234 -8.82 0.42 6.44
N LYS A 235 -9.23 0.03 7.67
CA LYS A 235 -9.19 -1.39 8.05
C LYS A 235 -10.19 -2.24 7.25
N TRP A 236 -11.33 -1.69 6.82
CA TRP A 236 -12.23 -2.38 5.88
C TRP A 236 -11.51 -2.73 4.57
N GLY A 237 -10.83 -1.74 3.97
CA GLY A 237 -10.09 -1.91 2.71
C GLY A 237 -9.16 -3.14 2.73
N ASN A 238 -8.18 -3.12 3.63
CA ASN A 238 -7.19 -4.19 3.80
C ASN A 238 -7.81 -5.53 4.25
N THR A 239 -8.96 -5.54 4.94
CA THR A 239 -9.57 -6.80 5.42
C THR A 239 -10.39 -7.51 4.34
N GLN A 240 -10.76 -6.79 3.28
CA GLN A 240 -11.62 -7.27 2.20
C GLN A 240 -10.87 -7.46 0.88
N GLU A 241 -9.55 -7.22 0.89
CA GLU A 241 -8.65 -7.31 -0.27
C GLU A 241 -8.61 -8.73 -0.83
N ALA A 242 -8.24 -9.70 0.00
CA ALA A 242 -8.29 -11.14 -0.34
C ALA A 242 -9.69 -11.60 -0.79
N THR A 243 -10.76 -11.01 -0.26
CA THR A 243 -12.13 -11.27 -0.73
C THR A 243 -12.36 -10.77 -2.15
N ALA A 244 -11.92 -9.56 -2.49
CA ALA A 244 -12.07 -9.04 -3.85
C ALA A 244 -11.22 -9.82 -4.87
N LEU A 245 -10.03 -10.29 -4.47
CA LEU A 245 -9.19 -11.17 -5.28
C LEU A 245 -9.83 -12.56 -5.48
N PHE A 246 -10.44 -13.13 -4.44
CA PHE A 246 -11.26 -14.34 -4.54
C PHE A 246 -12.41 -14.15 -5.54
N GLU A 247 -13.19 -13.07 -5.41
CA GLU A 247 -14.31 -12.77 -6.31
C GLU A 247 -13.86 -12.47 -7.76
N LEU A 248 -12.69 -11.86 -7.95
CA LEU A 248 -12.06 -11.64 -9.26
C LEU A 248 -11.78 -12.96 -10.00
N MET A 249 -11.19 -13.95 -9.33
CA MET A 249 -10.88 -15.24 -9.96
C MET A 249 -12.14 -15.97 -10.45
N HIS A 250 -13.24 -15.87 -9.71
CA HIS A 250 -14.53 -16.47 -10.10
C HIS A 250 -15.22 -15.67 -11.21
N ALA A 251 -15.01 -14.35 -11.26
CA ALA A 251 -15.49 -13.51 -12.36
C ALA A 251 -14.74 -13.76 -13.68
N LEU A 252 -13.47 -14.18 -13.62
CA LEU A 252 -12.58 -14.36 -14.77
C LEU A 252 -11.84 -15.72 -14.69
N PRO A 253 -12.57 -16.86 -14.78
CA PRO A 253 -12.07 -18.20 -14.41
C PRO A 253 -11.03 -18.80 -15.38
N GLU A 254 -10.87 -18.22 -16.57
CA GLU A 254 -9.86 -18.62 -17.57
C GLU A 254 -8.45 -18.09 -17.27
N GLY A 255 -8.29 -17.30 -16.20
CA GLY A 255 -7.01 -16.76 -15.77
C GLY A 255 -6.54 -17.32 -14.42
N SER A 256 -5.26 -17.12 -14.14
CA SER A 256 -4.63 -17.45 -12.85
C SER A 256 -4.12 -16.18 -12.18
N LEU A 257 -4.28 -16.08 -10.86
CA LEU A 257 -3.85 -14.94 -10.07
C LEU A 257 -2.61 -15.28 -9.24
N GLU A 258 -1.58 -14.44 -9.30
CA GLU A 258 -0.35 -14.55 -8.50
C GLU A 258 -0.36 -13.48 -7.41
N GLU A 259 -0.08 -13.87 -6.17
CA GLU A 259 0.28 -12.94 -5.10
C GLU A 259 1.63 -12.29 -5.44
N VAL A 260 1.80 -11.00 -5.12
CA VAL A 260 3.05 -10.28 -5.39
C VAL A 260 3.44 -9.35 -4.24
N GLY A 261 4.75 -9.25 -4.01
CA GLY A 261 5.36 -8.33 -3.06
C GLY A 261 5.72 -7.01 -3.72
N LEU A 262 6.85 -6.42 -3.31
CA LEU A 262 7.33 -5.17 -3.88
C LEU A 262 8.08 -5.42 -5.21
N CYS A 263 7.48 -5.03 -6.32
CA CYS A 263 8.13 -4.98 -7.63
C CYS A 263 8.96 -3.69 -7.74
N MET A 264 10.24 -3.82 -8.10
CA MET A 264 11.14 -2.68 -8.35
C MET A 264 11.16 -2.34 -9.85
N ALA A 265 11.11 -1.06 -10.20
CA ALA A 265 11.34 -0.64 -11.57
C ALA A 265 12.83 -0.81 -11.93
N ASP A 266 13.11 -1.41 -13.08
CA ASP A 266 14.48 -1.64 -13.55
C ASP A 266 15.17 -0.32 -13.93
N PRO A 267 16.27 0.07 -13.27
CA PRO A 267 17.02 1.28 -13.61
C PRO A 267 17.53 1.30 -15.06
N ALA A 268 17.90 0.14 -15.63
CA ALA A 268 18.38 0.08 -17.01
C ALA A 268 17.24 0.36 -18.01
N ALA A 269 16.04 -0.15 -17.75
CA ALA A 269 14.84 0.21 -18.50
C ALA A 269 14.46 1.70 -18.34
N LEU A 270 14.60 2.29 -17.14
CA LEU A 270 14.34 3.73 -16.93
C LEU A 270 15.29 4.62 -17.74
N GLU A 271 16.57 4.26 -17.83
CA GLU A 271 17.54 4.99 -18.65
C GLU A 271 17.30 4.76 -20.15
N SER A 272 17.23 3.50 -20.60
CA SER A 272 17.16 3.17 -22.03
C SER A 272 15.83 3.52 -22.71
N ARG A 273 14.69 3.45 -21.99
CA ARG A 273 13.35 3.70 -22.54
C ARG A 273 12.88 5.14 -22.36
N TYR A 274 13.24 5.77 -21.24
CA TYR A 274 12.69 7.06 -20.81
C TYR A 274 13.74 8.17 -20.68
N GLY A 275 15.04 7.85 -20.82
CA GLY A 275 16.14 8.81 -20.77
C GLY A 275 16.55 9.27 -19.36
N PHE A 276 16.04 8.62 -18.31
CA PHE A 276 16.33 8.99 -16.92
C PHE A 276 17.50 8.18 -16.38
N GLY A 277 18.73 8.64 -16.66
CA GLY A 277 19.95 8.07 -16.08
C GLY A 277 20.06 8.23 -14.56
N ILE A 278 21.09 7.60 -13.98
CA ILE A 278 21.31 7.50 -12.54
C ILE A 278 21.22 8.86 -11.83
N GLY A 279 20.50 8.90 -10.70
CA GLY A 279 20.34 10.10 -9.86
C GLY A 279 19.32 11.12 -10.36
N ARG A 280 18.72 10.93 -11.55
CA ARG A 280 17.60 11.77 -12.03
C ARG A 280 16.26 11.44 -11.38
N LEU A 281 16.10 10.23 -10.87
CA LEU A 281 14.89 9.72 -10.22
C LEU A 281 15.25 9.14 -8.84
N PRO A 282 14.31 9.14 -7.87
CA PRO A 282 14.44 8.28 -6.70
C PRO A 282 14.37 6.80 -7.13
N PRO A 283 14.76 5.86 -6.27
CA PRO A 283 14.35 4.46 -6.42
C PRO A 283 12.83 4.35 -6.54
N ILE A 284 12.33 3.56 -7.50
CA ILE A 284 10.91 3.40 -7.79
C ILE A 284 10.50 1.93 -7.62
N GLY A 285 9.39 1.69 -6.94
CA GLY A 285 8.76 0.38 -6.88
C GLY A 285 7.26 0.48 -6.64
N ALA A 286 6.56 -0.63 -6.81
CA ALA A 286 5.13 -0.73 -6.55
C ALA A 286 4.79 -2.14 -6.03
N SER A 287 3.76 -2.23 -5.21
CA SER A 287 3.25 -3.50 -4.69
C SER A 287 1.79 -3.66 -5.13
N PRO A 288 1.52 -4.19 -6.35
CA PRO A 288 0.17 -4.53 -6.76
C PRO A 288 -0.51 -5.49 -5.77
N ASP A 289 -1.83 -5.50 -5.72
CA ASP A 289 -2.59 -6.49 -4.94
C ASP A 289 -2.50 -7.90 -5.58
N GLY A 290 -2.11 -7.98 -6.86
CA GLY A 290 -1.75 -9.24 -7.52
C GLY A 290 -1.28 -9.04 -8.96
N LEU A 291 -0.91 -10.14 -9.61
CA LEU A 291 -0.67 -10.21 -11.05
C LEU A 291 -1.55 -11.29 -11.67
N MET A 292 -2.38 -10.95 -12.64
CA MET A 292 -3.26 -11.92 -13.31
C MET A 292 -2.73 -12.29 -14.69
N ARG A 293 -2.64 -13.60 -14.98
CA ARG A 293 -2.41 -14.09 -16.35
C ARG A 293 -3.74 -14.41 -17.00
N GLN A 294 -4.09 -13.68 -18.05
CA GLN A 294 -5.32 -13.92 -18.81
C GLN A 294 -5.03 -14.48 -20.20
N ARG A 295 -5.81 -15.46 -20.63
CA ARG A 295 -5.81 -15.89 -22.04
C ARG A 295 -6.68 -14.94 -22.84
N HIS A 296 -6.05 -13.99 -23.52
CA HIS A 296 -6.74 -13.17 -24.50
C HIS A 296 -6.86 -13.94 -25.82
N ALA A 297 -8.08 -13.96 -26.38
CA ALA A 297 -8.20 -13.85 -27.82
C ALA A 297 -7.75 -12.42 -28.16
N SER A 298 -6.44 -12.24 -28.45
CA SER A 298 -5.85 -10.93 -28.72
C SER A 298 -6.67 -10.15 -29.76
N PRO A 299 -6.58 -8.81 -29.85
CA PRO A 299 -7.34 -8.05 -30.86
C PRO A 299 -7.14 -8.60 -32.29
N ALA A 300 -5.93 -9.07 -32.60
CA ALA A 300 -5.62 -9.76 -33.85
C ALA A 300 -6.27 -11.16 -33.94
N ALA A 301 -6.32 -11.95 -32.85
CA ALA A 301 -7.03 -13.23 -32.84
C ALA A 301 -8.56 -13.07 -32.91
N SER A 302 -9.12 -12.03 -32.30
CA SER A 302 -10.54 -11.67 -32.39
C SER A 302 -10.90 -11.17 -33.80
N ALA A 303 -10.05 -10.35 -34.42
CA ALA A 303 -10.18 -9.96 -35.82
C ALA A 303 -10.01 -11.15 -36.79
N LEU A 304 -9.05 -12.04 -36.55
CA LEU A 304 -8.86 -13.28 -37.31
C LEU A 304 -10.03 -14.25 -37.14
N SER A 305 -10.65 -14.30 -35.95
CA SER A 305 -11.86 -15.10 -35.70
C SER A 305 -13.06 -14.52 -36.44
N ALA A 306 -13.24 -13.20 -36.44
CA ALA A 306 -14.25 -12.52 -37.25
C ALA A 306 -14.02 -12.73 -38.76
N LEU A 307 -12.77 -12.69 -39.22
CA LEU A 307 -12.41 -12.98 -40.62
C LEU A 307 -12.59 -14.46 -40.99
N ARG A 308 -12.36 -15.41 -40.07
CA ARG A 308 -12.71 -16.84 -40.26
C ARG A 308 -14.21 -17.03 -40.47
N GLY A 309 -15.05 -16.30 -39.74
CA GLY A 309 -16.50 -16.29 -39.95
C GLY A 309 -16.95 -15.66 -41.27
N ALA A 310 -16.11 -14.83 -41.89
CA ALA A 310 -16.38 -14.21 -43.20
C ALA A 310 -15.83 -15.01 -44.40
N PHE A 311 -14.90 -15.93 -44.18
CA PHE A 311 -14.26 -16.74 -45.23
C PHE A 311 -14.15 -18.21 -44.83
N GLU A 312 -15.24 -18.95 -45.02
CA GLU A 312 -15.22 -20.42 -44.95
C GLU A 312 -14.25 -20.99 -46.01
N GLY A 313 -13.23 -21.74 -45.58
CA GLY A 313 -12.38 -22.53 -46.47
C GLY A 313 -10.86 -22.31 -46.37
N LEU A 314 -10.37 -21.25 -45.70
CA LEU A 314 -8.92 -21.02 -45.56
C LEU A 314 -8.35 -21.70 -44.30
N SER A 315 -7.69 -22.84 -44.51
CA SER A 315 -6.90 -23.55 -43.50
C SER A 315 -5.58 -22.81 -43.16
N ILE A 316 -5.71 -21.64 -42.54
CA ILE A 316 -4.57 -20.93 -41.93
C ILE A 316 -4.12 -21.73 -40.70
N ARG A 317 -2.90 -22.28 -40.72
CA ARG A 317 -2.28 -22.94 -39.55
C ARG A 317 -2.27 -21.97 -38.37
N ASP A 318 -2.74 -22.43 -37.21
CA ASP A 318 -2.83 -21.60 -36.00
C ASP A 318 -1.45 -21.22 -35.45
N CYS A 319 -0.92 -20.09 -35.91
CA CYS A 319 0.22 -19.43 -35.28
C CYS A 319 -0.15 -18.72 -33.97
N SER A 320 -1.45 -18.63 -33.64
CA SER A 320 -1.93 -18.09 -32.37
C SER A 320 -1.75 -19.09 -31.21
N ARG A 321 -0.50 -19.26 -30.77
CA ARG A 321 -0.28 -19.46 -29.33
C ARG A 321 -0.91 -18.25 -28.65
N SER A 322 -2.03 -18.44 -27.95
CA SER A 322 -2.68 -17.40 -27.16
C SER A 322 -1.68 -16.93 -26.11
N ALA A 323 -0.97 -15.83 -26.38
CA ALA A 323 -0.07 -15.23 -25.42
C ALA A 323 -0.90 -14.89 -24.18
N GLN A 324 -0.53 -15.45 -23.03
CA GLN A 324 -1.12 -15.02 -21.77
C GLN A 324 -0.66 -13.61 -21.51
N GLU A 325 -1.59 -12.66 -21.56
CA GLU A 325 -1.31 -11.28 -21.18
C GLU A 325 -1.20 -11.23 -19.66
N LEU A 326 -0.15 -10.58 -19.15
CA LEU A 326 0.05 -10.35 -17.72
C LEU A 326 -0.50 -8.97 -17.40
N GLU A 327 -1.46 -8.93 -16.49
CA GLU A 327 -2.09 -7.71 -16.01
C GLU A 327 -1.74 -7.48 -14.54
N VAL A 328 -1.49 -6.21 -14.19
CA VAL A 328 -1.50 -5.75 -12.80
C VAL A 328 -2.92 -5.91 -12.24
N VAL A 329 -3.08 -6.26 -10.97
CA VAL A 329 -4.38 -6.22 -10.27
C VAL A 329 -4.29 -5.24 -9.11
N GLU A 330 -5.29 -4.36 -9.01
CA GLU A 330 -5.44 -3.36 -7.96
C GLU A 330 -6.90 -3.35 -7.45
N VAL A 331 -7.10 -3.45 -6.15
CA VAL A 331 -8.39 -3.61 -5.48
C VAL A 331 -8.79 -2.32 -4.76
N LYS A 332 -10.00 -1.82 -5.05
CA LYS A 332 -10.61 -0.70 -4.33
C LYS A 332 -11.94 -1.12 -3.70
N ASN A 333 -11.85 -1.58 -2.46
CA ASN A 333 -12.97 -1.99 -1.61
C ASN A 333 -13.80 -0.79 -1.11
N ALA A 334 -15.04 -0.68 -1.59
CA ALA A 334 -16.02 0.27 -1.08
C ALA A 334 -16.45 -0.11 0.35
N CYS A 335 -16.30 0.82 1.30
CA CYS A 335 -16.70 0.61 2.69
C CYS A 335 -18.20 0.88 2.87
N PRO A 336 -19.02 -0.11 3.30
CA PRO A 336 -20.46 0.02 3.40
C PRO A 336 -20.90 0.82 4.64
N TYR A 337 -19.98 1.16 5.54
CA TYR A 337 -20.29 1.82 6.81
C TYR A 337 -20.28 3.34 6.71
N ARG A 338 -21.27 3.96 7.36
CA ARG A 338 -21.31 5.40 7.65
C ARG A 338 -21.46 5.61 9.15
N GLN A 339 -20.62 6.47 9.71
CA GLN A 339 -20.76 6.94 11.09
C GLN A 339 -21.92 7.95 11.18
N VAL A 340 -22.74 7.79 12.22
CA VAL A 340 -23.86 8.67 12.58
C VAL A 340 -23.65 9.11 14.03
N THR A 341 -23.84 10.39 14.29
CA THR A 341 -23.82 10.95 15.65
C THR A 341 -25.23 11.42 16.00
N THR A 342 -25.87 10.74 16.95
CA THR A 342 -27.19 11.13 17.47
C THR A 342 -27.04 11.81 18.83
N VAL A 343 -27.93 12.75 19.16
CA VAL A 343 -27.97 13.35 20.50
C VAL A 343 -29.04 12.61 21.32
N THR A 344 -28.62 11.99 22.41
CA THR A 344 -29.53 11.30 23.35
C THR A 344 -30.43 12.31 24.07
N ARG A 345 -31.56 11.85 24.63
CA ARG A 345 -32.46 12.67 25.48
C ARG A 345 -31.75 13.36 26.67
N LYS A 346 -30.55 12.90 27.05
CA LYS A 346 -29.70 13.49 28.11
C LYS A 346 -28.62 14.45 27.57
N GLY A 347 -28.74 14.93 26.34
CA GLY A 347 -27.80 15.85 25.68
C GLY A 347 -26.44 15.23 25.30
N ARG A 348 -26.21 13.94 25.58
CA ARG A 348 -24.94 13.27 25.25
C ARG A 348 -24.95 12.80 23.80
N ALA A 349 -23.87 13.04 23.08
CA ALA A 349 -23.64 12.43 21.77
C ALA A 349 -23.48 10.91 21.91
N LYS A 350 -24.20 10.15 21.09
CA LYS A 350 -24.05 8.70 20.87
C LYS A 350 -23.56 8.52 19.43
N ILE A 351 -22.41 7.90 19.27
CA ILE A 351 -21.91 7.46 17.96
C ILE A 351 -22.48 6.07 17.68
N SER A 352 -22.96 5.87 16.47
CA SER A 352 -23.29 4.57 15.90
C SER A 352 -22.87 4.51 14.43
N TYR A 353 -22.94 3.33 13.84
CA TYR A 353 -22.64 3.10 12.44
C TYR A 353 -23.85 2.46 11.76
N VAL A 354 -24.14 2.90 10.54
CA VAL A 354 -25.22 2.37 9.69
C VAL A 354 -24.66 1.81 8.39
N LEU A 355 -25.40 0.90 7.77
CA LEU A 355 -25.14 0.49 6.39
C LEU A 355 -25.62 1.58 5.42
N ALA A 356 -24.69 2.10 4.62
CA ALA A 356 -24.90 3.12 3.60
C ALA A 356 -23.93 2.86 2.43
N ASP A 357 -24.00 1.66 1.86
CA ASP A 357 -23.12 1.21 0.78
C ASP A 357 -23.43 1.94 -0.53
N GLY A 358 -22.44 2.62 -1.10
CA GLY A 358 -22.53 3.24 -2.42
C GLY A 358 -22.61 2.20 -3.55
N GLY A 359 -21.96 1.06 -3.36
CA GLY A 359 -21.64 0.08 -4.40
C GLY A 359 -20.22 0.25 -4.94
N PRO A 360 -19.84 -0.53 -5.96
CA PRO A 360 -18.62 -0.32 -6.72
C PRO A 360 -18.53 1.12 -7.25
N HIS A 361 -17.31 1.60 -7.40
CA HIS A 361 -17.07 2.84 -8.14
C HIS A 361 -17.55 2.67 -9.59
N ASN A 362 -18.17 3.72 -10.14
CA ASN A 362 -18.74 3.73 -11.49
C ASN A 362 -17.76 4.23 -12.58
N ARG A 363 -16.53 4.57 -12.19
CA ARG A 363 -15.37 4.84 -13.05
C ARG A 363 -14.09 4.71 -12.22
N ILE A 364 -12.94 4.65 -12.89
CA ILE A 364 -11.64 4.83 -12.23
C ILE A 364 -11.55 6.25 -11.65
N ALA A 365 -11.12 6.40 -10.39
CA ALA A 365 -10.85 7.71 -9.85
C ALA A 365 -9.56 8.29 -10.48
N ARG A 366 -9.57 9.56 -10.84
CA ARG A 366 -8.45 10.22 -11.57
C ARG A 366 -7.11 10.13 -10.83
N ASN A 367 -7.14 10.11 -9.48
CA ASN A 367 -5.96 9.91 -8.64
C ASN A 367 -5.56 8.42 -8.44
N TRP A 368 -6.10 7.48 -9.22
CA TRP A 368 -5.62 6.10 -9.29
C TRP A 368 -4.83 5.84 -10.58
N VAL A 369 -4.96 6.69 -11.61
CA VAL A 369 -4.23 6.56 -12.89
C VAL A 369 -2.73 6.49 -12.67
N ALA A 370 -2.15 7.45 -11.93
CA ALA A 370 -0.72 7.48 -11.64
C ALA A 370 -0.25 6.28 -10.78
N GLN A 371 -1.13 5.69 -9.97
CA GLN A 371 -0.82 4.46 -9.23
C GLN A 371 -0.72 3.27 -10.20
N LEU A 372 -1.78 3.04 -11.01
CA LEU A 372 -1.84 1.93 -11.97
C LEU A 372 -0.70 1.99 -13.01
N GLN A 373 -0.36 3.20 -13.48
CA GLN A 373 0.74 3.41 -14.43
C GLN A 373 2.12 3.18 -13.79
N LEU A 374 2.27 3.44 -12.47
CA LEU A 374 3.49 3.10 -11.72
C LEU A 374 3.63 1.58 -11.50
N GLU A 375 2.52 0.89 -11.23
CA GLU A 375 2.49 -0.57 -11.09
C GLU A 375 2.82 -1.27 -12.40
N MET A 376 2.27 -0.79 -13.52
CA MET A 376 2.67 -1.25 -14.86
C MET A 376 4.11 -0.88 -15.19
N LEU A 377 4.64 0.27 -14.74
CA LEU A 377 6.06 0.61 -14.91
C LEU A 377 6.99 -0.36 -14.15
N ALA A 378 6.63 -0.75 -12.93
CA ALA A 378 7.42 -1.64 -12.07
C ALA A 378 7.29 -3.13 -12.43
N THR A 379 6.43 -3.49 -13.38
CA THR A 379 6.15 -4.88 -13.78
C THR A 379 6.29 -5.05 -15.30
N PRO A 380 6.35 -6.28 -15.83
CA PRO A 380 6.30 -6.51 -17.28
C PRO A 380 4.87 -6.42 -17.85
N ALA A 381 3.91 -5.88 -17.11
CA ALA A 381 2.51 -5.76 -17.54
C ALA A 381 2.31 -4.56 -18.49
N ASN A 382 1.41 -4.73 -19.46
CA ASN A 382 0.97 -3.68 -20.38
C ASN A 382 -0.44 -3.17 -20.07
N SER A 383 -1.13 -3.77 -19.11
CA SER A 383 -2.45 -3.36 -18.62
C SER A 383 -2.60 -3.64 -17.13
N ALA A 384 -3.58 -2.97 -16.53
CA ALA A 384 -3.98 -3.14 -15.14
C ALA A 384 -5.50 -3.33 -15.03
N LEU A 385 -5.90 -4.33 -14.24
CA LEU A 385 -7.27 -4.57 -13.80
C LEU A 385 -7.52 -3.88 -12.46
N LEU A 386 -8.34 -2.82 -12.49
CA LEU A 386 -8.86 -2.20 -11.27
C LEU A 386 -10.18 -2.89 -10.87
N VAL A 387 -10.17 -3.62 -9.76
CA VAL A 387 -11.35 -4.27 -9.18
C VAL A 387 -11.98 -3.35 -8.15
N SER A 388 -13.10 -2.72 -8.48
CA SER A 388 -13.89 -2.00 -7.47
C SER A 388 -14.96 -2.91 -6.91
N ARG A 389 -14.92 -3.19 -5.60
CA ARG A 389 -15.71 -4.23 -4.96
C ARG A 389 -16.54 -3.71 -3.79
N SER A 390 -17.77 -4.20 -3.66
CA SER A 390 -18.75 -3.85 -2.62
C SER A 390 -19.36 -5.13 -2.03
N ALA A 391 -19.37 -5.24 -0.70
CA ALA A 391 -19.93 -6.40 -0.01
C ALA A 391 -21.45 -6.58 -0.19
N THR A 392 -22.18 -5.57 -0.69
CA THR A 392 -23.64 -5.65 -0.89
C THR A 392 -24.11 -5.47 -2.33
N LYS A 393 -23.26 -4.96 -3.22
CA LYS A 393 -23.62 -4.60 -4.61
C LYS A 393 -22.70 -5.23 -5.68
N GLY A 394 -21.85 -6.19 -5.29
CA GLY A 394 -20.99 -6.92 -6.22
C GLY A 394 -19.73 -6.15 -6.58
N LEU A 395 -19.22 -6.32 -7.81
CA LEU A 395 -17.96 -5.73 -8.25
C LEU A 395 -18.01 -5.24 -9.71
N THR A 396 -17.20 -4.23 -10.01
CA THR A 396 -16.90 -3.78 -11.36
C THR A 396 -15.40 -3.90 -11.61
N ILE A 397 -15.03 -4.50 -12.74
CA ILE A 397 -13.66 -4.65 -13.20
C ILE A 397 -13.40 -3.68 -14.34
N TYR A 398 -12.41 -2.82 -14.20
CA TYR A 398 -11.94 -1.92 -15.25
C TYR A 398 -10.56 -2.35 -15.75
N ARG A 399 -10.29 -2.23 -17.05
CA ARG A 399 -8.96 -2.37 -17.65
C ARG A 399 -8.43 -1.01 -18.08
N MET A 400 -7.24 -0.68 -17.59
CA MET A 400 -6.43 0.45 -18.06
C MET A 400 -5.22 -0.09 -18.81
N TRP A 401 -4.93 0.45 -19.99
CA TRP A 401 -3.69 0.16 -20.71
C TRP A 401 -2.55 1.06 -20.22
N ARG A 402 -1.33 0.54 -20.27
CA ARG A 402 -0.10 1.31 -20.05
C ARG A 402 -0.01 2.42 -21.11
N ASP A 403 0.26 3.63 -20.66
CA ASP A 403 0.37 4.82 -21.51
C ASP A 403 1.79 5.37 -21.42
N GLU A 404 2.57 5.17 -22.48
CA GLU A 404 4.00 5.51 -22.50
C GLU A 404 4.25 7.02 -22.41
N ASP A 405 3.44 7.82 -23.08
CA ASP A 405 3.55 9.28 -23.04
C ASP A 405 3.21 9.80 -21.63
N TYR A 406 2.20 9.19 -20.99
CA TYR A 406 1.83 9.47 -19.61
C TYR A 406 2.94 9.06 -18.64
N VAL A 407 3.52 7.87 -18.79
CA VAL A 407 4.63 7.40 -17.94
C VAL A 407 5.86 8.28 -18.10
N GLN A 408 6.24 8.66 -19.32
CA GLN A 408 7.34 9.60 -19.58
C GLN A 408 7.08 10.95 -18.89
N THR A 409 5.87 11.49 -19.03
CA THR A 409 5.49 12.77 -18.43
C THR A 409 5.42 12.70 -16.90
N MET A 410 4.94 11.58 -16.36
CA MET A 410 4.90 11.30 -14.92
C MET A 410 6.33 11.27 -14.35
N LEU A 411 7.25 10.54 -15.00
CA LEU A 411 8.66 10.47 -14.60
C LEU A 411 9.35 11.83 -14.71
N HIS A 412 8.99 12.68 -15.68
CA HIS A 412 9.51 14.04 -15.77
C HIS A 412 9.15 14.88 -14.53
N PHE A 413 7.89 14.87 -14.07
CA PHE A 413 7.50 15.59 -12.84
C PHE A 413 8.13 15.00 -11.58
N VAL A 414 8.24 13.67 -11.49
CA VAL A 414 8.98 12.99 -10.41
C VAL A 414 10.44 13.45 -10.38
N SER A 415 11.12 13.43 -11.53
CA SER A 415 12.52 13.83 -11.67
C SER A 415 12.71 15.29 -11.26
N ARG A 416 11.82 16.18 -11.73
CA ARG A 416 11.84 17.60 -11.38
C ARG A 416 11.75 17.83 -9.88
N LEU A 417 10.75 17.25 -9.19
CA LEU A 417 10.66 17.33 -7.73
C LEU A 417 11.91 16.77 -7.05
N TYR A 418 12.39 15.62 -7.54
CA TYR A 418 13.52 14.92 -6.92
C TYR A 418 14.80 15.75 -6.99
N THR A 419 15.13 16.29 -8.18
CA THR A 419 16.37 17.04 -8.39
C THR A 419 16.30 18.49 -7.88
N GLU A 420 15.15 19.16 -7.95
CA GLU A 420 15.02 20.56 -7.51
C GLU A 420 14.80 20.69 -5.99
N HIS A 421 14.16 19.69 -5.36
CA HIS A 421 13.71 19.76 -3.97
C HIS A 421 14.21 18.63 -3.05
N VAL A 422 14.07 17.36 -3.46
CA VAL A 422 14.42 16.23 -2.58
C VAL A 422 15.93 16.17 -2.34
N LEU A 423 16.74 16.03 -3.40
CA LEU A 423 18.20 15.95 -3.32
C LEU A 423 18.85 17.18 -2.63
N PRO A 424 18.43 18.43 -2.90
CA PRO A 424 19.03 19.60 -2.25
C PRO A 424 18.47 19.88 -0.84
N GLY A 425 17.62 19.02 -0.28
CA GLY A 425 17.00 19.22 1.04
C GLY A 425 15.99 20.37 1.13
N ARG A 426 15.48 20.87 -0.01
CA ARG A 426 14.61 22.06 -0.07
C ARG A 426 13.13 21.68 0.04
N THR A 427 12.40 22.37 0.90
CA THR A 427 10.93 22.26 0.97
C THR A 427 10.30 22.67 -0.37
N PRO A 428 9.46 21.82 -1.00
CA PRO A 428 8.71 22.22 -2.20
C PRO A 428 7.59 23.21 -1.83
N PRO A 429 7.29 24.20 -2.68
CA PRO A 429 6.16 25.11 -2.46
C PRO A 429 4.82 24.41 -2.69
N ALA A 430 3.74 24.98 -2.12
CA ALA A 430 2.38 24.53 -2.40
C ALA A 430 1.99 24.79 -3.87
N ASN A 431 1.22 23.88 -4.47
CA ASN A 431 0.88 23.86 -5.90
C ASN A 431 2.11 23.95 -6.85
N ILE A 432 3.25 23.35 -6.47
CA ILE A 432 4.56 23.42 -7.17
C ILE A 432 4.51 23.43 -8.71
N PHE A 433 3.69 22.58 -9.34
CA PHE A 433 3.62 22.46 -10.79
C PHE A 433 2.51 23.29 -11.47
N TRP A 434 1.66 24.00 -10.72
CA TRP A 434 0.43 24.59 -11.27
C TRP A 434 0.65 25.68 -12.32
N GLY A 435 1.77 26.40 -12.27
CA GLY A 435 2.12 27.43 -13.25
C GLY A 435 2.65 26.88 -14.59
N LEU A 436 2.78 25.56 -14.73
CA LEU A 436 3.41 24.90 -15.87
C LEU A 436 2.36 24.45 -16.91
N PRO A 437 2.43 24.91 -18.17
CA PRO A 437 1.53 24.45 -19.23
C PRO A 437 1.53 22.93 -19.41
N GLU A 438 2.71 22.30 -19.35
CA GLU A 438 2.89 20.86 -19.45
C GLU A 438 2.16 20.09 -18.33
N TYR A 439 2.03 20.68 -17.13
CA TYR A 439 1.31 20.07 -16.03
C TYR A 439 -0.21 20.15 -16.23
N ALA A 440 -0.71 21.22 -16.85
CA ALA A 440 -2.12 21.30 -17.22
C ALA A 440 -2.52 20.19 -18.21
N SER A 441 -1.69 19.94 -19.24
CA SER A 441 -1.88 18.83 -20.18
C SER A 441 -1.72 17.46 -19.53
N PHE A 442 -0.79 17.28 -18.59
CA PHE A 442 -0.67 16.05 -17.81
C PHE A 442 -1.91 15.75 -16.95
N LEU A 443 -2.50 16.77 -16.34
CA LEU A 443 -3.78 16.62 -15.62
C LEU A 443 -4.94 16.31 -16.58
N GLU A 444 -4.95 16.85 -17.80
CA GLU A 444 -5.93 16.49 -18.85
C GLU A 444 -5.77 15.04 -19.31
N ARG A 445 -4.54 14.56 -19.56
CA ARG A 445 -4.29 13.15 -19.89
C ARG A 445 -4.66 12.21 -18.74
N THR A 446 -4.41 12.62 -17.49
CA THR A 446 -4.89 11.91 -16.29
C THR A 446 -6.41 11.76 -16.30
N VAL A 447 -7.14 12.81 -16.67
CA VAL A 447 -8.61 12.75 -16.82
C VAL A 447 -9.02 11.80 -17.95
N ALA A 448 -8.41 11.94 -19.14
CA ALA A 448 -8.73 11.13 -20.30
C ALA A 448 -8.51 9.62 -20.06
N LEU A 449 -7.42 9.24 -19.38
CA LEU A 449 -7.14 7.85 -19.03
C LEU A 449 -8.11 7.28 -17.99
N ALA A 450 -8.54 8.09 -17.01
CA ALA A 450 -9.51 7.64 -16.01
C ALA A 450 -10.92 7.45 -16.61
N ASP A 451 -11.33 8.38 -17.46
CA ASP A 451 -12.67 8.40 -18.06
C ASP A 451 -12.74 7.47 -19.30
N GLY A 452 -11.60 7.11 -19.91
CA GLY A 452 -11.48 6.18 -21.06
C GLY A 452 -11.13 4.73 -20.72
N ALA A 453 -11.01 4.37 -19.43
CA ALA A 453 -10.74 2.99 -19.02
C ALA A 453 -11.92 2.06 -19.36
N ALA A 454 -11.62 0.91 -19.97
CA ALA A 454 -12.65 -0.03 -20.41
C ALA A 454 -13.27 -0.79 -19.24
N VAL A 455 -14.59 -0.96 -19.21
CA VAL A 455 -15.23 -1.94 -18.33
C VAL A 455 -14.99 -3.33 -18.91
N VAL A 456 -14.42 -4.24 -18.11
CA VAL A 456 -14.26 -5.66 -18.46
C VAL A 456 -15.48 -6.46 -18.02
N ALA A 457 -15.97 -6.23 -16.81
CA ALA A 457 -17.12 -6.92 -16.26
C ALA A 457 -17.85 -6.10 -15.19
N HIS A 458 -19.16 -6.32 -15.08
CA HIS A 458 -19.99 -5.99 -13.92
C HIS A 458 -20.58 -7.30 -13.39
N ILE A 459 -20.29 -7.65 -12.14
CA ILE A 459 -20.82 -8.85 -11.50
C ILE A 459 -21.73 -8.42 -10.35
N THR A 460 -22.98 -8.87 -10.36
CA THR A 460 -23.95 -8.52 -9.32
C THR A 460 -23.77 -9.38 -8.06
N THR A 461 -24.29 -8.91 -6.93
CA THR A 461 -24.27 -9.61 -5.63
C THR A 461 -24.86 -11.03 -5.64
N ALA A 462 -25.66 -11.37 -6.67
CA ALA A 462 -26.25 -12.70 -6.86
C ALA A 462 -25.32 -13.66 -7.63
N GLU A 463 -24.41 -13.12 -8.43
CA GLU A 463 -23.43 -13.86 -9.23
C GLU A 463 -22.07 -13.97 -8.52
N VAL A 464 -21.80 -13.10 -7.55
CA VAL A 464 -20.62 -13.16 -6.68
C VAL A 464 -20.63 -14.43 -5.82
N GLU A 465 -19.66 -15.30 -6.05
CA GLU A 465 -19.37 -16.47 -5.22
C GLU A 465 -18.84 -16.05 -3.83
N ARG A 466 -19.17 -16.82 -2.79
CA ARG A 466 -18.88 -16.47 -1.39
C ARG A 466 -18.32 -17.67 -0.64
N ALA A 467 -17.26 -17.44 0.13
CA ALA A 467 -16.73 -18.46 1.03
C ALA A 467 -17.79 -18.94 2.05
N ALA A 468 -17.93 -20.25 2.17
CA ALA A 468 -18.96 -20.91 2.96
C ALA A 468 -18.87 -20.61 4.48
N CYS A 469 -17.67 -20.27 4.98
CA CYS A 469 -17.38 -20.06 6.39
C CYS A 469 -17.39 -18.59 6.85
N ALA A 470 -17.71 -17.64 5.96
CA ALA A 470 -17.61 -16.22 6.28
C ALA A 470 -18.71 -15.73 7.27
N ASP A 471 -18.37 -14.76 8.12
CA ASP A 471 -19.34 -14.15 9.05
C ASP A 471 -20.22 -13.15 8.30
N PHE A 472 -21.51 -13.45 8.14
CA PHE A 472 -22.46 -12.59 7.42
C PHE A 472 -23.17 -11.54 8.30
N ARG A 473 -22.75 -11.34 9.56
CA ARG A 473 -23.29 -10.26 10.42
C ARG A 473 -22.62 -8.92 10.11
N PRO A 474 -23.36 -7.84 9.77
CA PRO A 474 -22.75 -6.54 9.49
C PRO A 474 -22.31 -5.76 10.75
N PHE A 475 -22.78 -6.13 11.94
CA PHE A 475 -22.42 -5.50 13.21
C PHE A 475 -22.17 -6.56 14.30
N LEU A 476 -21.39 -6.18 15.32
CA LEU A 476 -21.03 -6.99 16.49
C LEU A 476 -21.59 -6.39 17.78
#